data_AF-A0A933ICP5-F1
#
_entry.id   AF-A0A933ICP5-F1
#
_cell.length_a   1.000
_cell.length_b   1.000
_cell.length_c   1.000
_cell.angle_alpha   90.00
_cell.angle_beta   90.00
_cell.angle_gamma   90.00
#
_symmetry.space_group_name_H-M   'P 1'
#
loop_
_entity.id
_entity.type
_entity.pdbx_description
1 polymer ?
#
loop_
_entity_poly.entity_id
_entity_poly.type
_entity_poly.pdbx_seq_one_letter_code
_entity_poly.pdbx_strand_id
1 'polypeptide(L)' 'MANELEDQYSREVESQGRIVNIDPGYLNESRLGLASCKDFSHRIHLDRGVFAETTLIYQGDGFKPLE' A
#
# COMPACT_ATOMS: atom_id res chain seq x y z
N MET A 1 -1.50 -13.72 -0.99
CA MET A 1 -0.74 -13.18 -2.15
C MET A 1 0.37 -12.22 -1.75
N ALA A 2 0.11 -10.99 -1.27
CA ALA A 2 1.19 -10.04 -0.93
C ALA A 2 2.20 -10.60 0.09
N ASN A 3 1.70 -11.06 1.25
CA ASN A 3 2.53 -11.69 2.28
C ASN A 3 3.28 -12.94 1.77
N GLU A 4 2.67 -13.72 0.87
CA GLU A 4 3.32 -14.91 0.29
C GLU A 4 4.51 -14.51 -0.59
N LEU A 5 4.38 -13.44 -1.38
CA LEU A 5 5.47 -12.91 -2.20
C LEU A 5 6.60 -12.35 -1.34
N GLU A 6 6.27 -11.67 -0.24
CA GLU A 6 7.26 -11.17 0.71
C GLU A 6 8.02 -12.31 1.38
N ASP A 7 7.30 -13.33 1.84
CA ASP A 7 7.90 -14.53 2.43
C ASP A 7 8.80 -15.26 1.43
N GLN A 8 8.35 -15.37 0.17
CA GLN A 8 9.16 -15.94 -0.91
C GLN A 8 10.45 -15.14 -1.10
N TYR A 9 10.34 -13.82 -1.23
CA TYR A 9 11.49 -12.95 -1.46
C TYR A 9 12.48 -12.98 -0.28
N SER A 10 11.98 -12.96 0.97
CA SER A 10 12.81 -13.11 2.16
C SER A 10 13.59 -14.42 2.18
N ARG A 11 12.99 -15.54 1.72
CA ARG A 11 13.69 -16.83 1.60
C ARG A 11 14.75 -16.82 0.49
N GLU A 12 14.44 -16.21 -0.67
CA GLU A 12 15.35 -16.12 -1.81
C GLU A 12 16.64 -15.38 -1.48
N VAL A 13 16.58 -14.39 -0.57
CA VAL A 13 17.75 -13.60 -0.15
C VAL A 13 18.31 -14.01 1.23
N GLU A 14 17.88 -15.16 1.77
CA GLU A 14 18.34 -15.71 3.06
C GLU A 14 18.16 -14.73 4.25
N SER A 15 17.10 -13.91 4.24
CA SER A 15 16.81 -12.97 5.33
C SER A 15 15.98 -13.61 6.44
N GLN A 16 16.24 -13.21 7.69
CA GLN A 16 15.49 -13.64 8.88
C GLN A 16 14.28 -12.75 9.20
N GLY A 17 13.57 -12.26 8.19
CA GLY A 17 12.34 -11.48 8.37
C GLY A 17 11.85 -10.81 7.10
N ARG A 18 10.74 -10.08 7.20
CA ARG A 18 10.19 -9.27 6.11
C ARG A 18 11.15 -8.13 5.78
N ILE A 19 11.62 -8.10 4.54
CA ILE A 19 12.61 -7.10 4.06
C ILE A 19 12.00 -6.02 3.17
N VAL A 20 10.82 -6.28 2.62
CA VAL A 20 10.10 -5.37 1.74
C VAL A 20 8.62 -5.38 2.11
N ASN A 21 7.96 -4.26 1.90
CA ASN A 21 6.53 -4.11 2.05
C ASN A 21 5.88 -4.02 0.66
N ILE A 22 4.97 -4.94 0.36
CA ILE A 22 4.18 -5.03 -0.87
C ILE A 22 2.73 -4.83 -0.46
N ASP A 23 2.26 -3.59 -0.53
CA ASP A 23 0.88 -3.28 -0.21
C ASP A 23 -0.01 -3.39 -1.47
N PRO A 24 -1.13 -4.12 -1.41
CA PRO A 24 -2.12 -4.04 -2.47
C PRO A 24 -2.72 -2.62 -2.51
N GLY A 25 -2.95 -2.12 -3.73
CA GLY A 25 -3.43 -0.78 -3.97
C GLY A 25 -4.58 -0.72 -4.96
N TYR A 26 -5.33 0.38 -4.90
CA TYR A 26 -6.37 0.75 -5.85
C TYR A 26 -5.95 2.01 -6.60
N LEU A 27 -5.89 1.91 -7.93
CA LEU A 27 -5.55 3.02 -8.83
C LEU A 27 -6.77 3.39 -9.66
N ASN A 28 -7.05 4.68 -9.74
CA ASN A 28 -7.98 5.24 -10.71
C ASN A 28 -7.42 6.54 -11.32
N GLU A 29 -8.18 7.18 -12.20
CA GLU A 29 -7.77 8.43 -12.87
C GLU A 29 -7.43 9.58 -11.91
N SER A 30 -7.99 9.56 -10.70
CA SER A 30 -7.83 10.64 -9.72
C SER A 30 -6.75 10.38 -8.67
N ARG A 31 -6.46 9.11 -8.34
CA ARG A 31 -5.64 8.76 -7.18
C ARG A 31 -5.11 7.33 -7.18
N LEU A 32 -4.03 7.13 -6.45
CA LEU A 32 -3.54 5.84 -5.98
C LEU A 32 -3.77 5.73 -4.47
N GLY A 33 -4.51 4.71 -4.05
CA GLY A 33 -4.63 4.33 -2.64
C GLY A 33 -3.92 3.02 -2.35
N LEU A 34 -3.25 2.92 -1.21
CA LEU A 34 -2.64 1.69 -0.71
C LEU A 34 -3.39 1.17 0.53
N ALA A 35 -3.46 -0.15 0.68
CA ALA A 35 -3.97 -0.78 1.87
C ALA A 35 -3.01 -0.54 3.05
N SER A 36 -3.55 -0.30 4.25
CA SER A 36 -2.79 -0.09 5.46
C SER A 36 -3.53 -0.63 6.68
N CYS A 37 -2.81 -1.22 7.63
CA CYS A 37 -3.39 -1.66 8.91
C CYS A 37 -3.34 -0.58 10.01
N LYS A 38 -3.00 0.67 9.67
CA LYS A 38 -3.02 1.79 10.62
C LYS A 38 -4.26 2.63 10.41
N ASP A 39 -4.99 2.86 11.49
CA ASP A 39 -6.15 3.75 11.51
C ASP A 39 -5.70 5.22 11.59
N PHE A 40 -6.36 6.11 10.84
CA PHE A 40 -6.16 7.55 10.88
C PHE A 40 -7.37 8.29 10.31
N SER A 41 -7.60 9.53 10.74
CA SER A 41 -8.83 10.30 10.48
C SER A 41 -9.24 10.44 9.01
N HIS A 42 -8.29 10.45 8.07
CA HIS A 42 -8.56 10.58 6.63
C HIS A 42 -8.56 9.24 5.87
N ARG A 43 -8.30 8.12 6.54
CA ARG A 43 -8.23 6.80 5.91
C ARG A 43 -9.60 6.15 5.87
N ILE A 44 -9.91 5.50 4.75
CA ILE A 44 -11.22 4.89 4.55
C ILE A 44 -11.14 3.44 5.01
N HIS A 45 -11.94 3.06 6.01
CA HIS A 45 -12.03 1.65 6.43
C HIS A 45 -12.59 0.79 5.28
N LEU A 46 -11.85 -0.26 4.90
CA LEU A 46 -12.26 -1.19 3.86
C LEU A 46 -12.97 -2.40 4.48
N ASP A 47 -12.23 -3.19 5.25
CA ASP A 47 -12.73 -4.35 6.01
C ASP A 47 -11.63 -4.82 6.99
N ARG A 48 -12.01 -5.53 8.07
CA ARG A 48 -11.10 -6.26 8.99
C ARG A 48 -9.91 -5.45 9.51
N GLY A 49 -10.10 -4.17 9.80
CA GLY A 49 -9.01 -3.30 10.30
C GLY A 49 -7.98 -2.92 9.22
N VAL A 50 -8.32 -3.12 7.95
CA VAL A 50 -7.57 -2.62 6.80
C VAL A 50 -8.24 -1.34 6.30
N PHE A 51 -7.43 -0.33 6.04
CA PHE A 51 -7.84 0.99 5.61
C PHE A 51 -7.17 1.33 4.28
N ALA A 52 -7.84 2.10 3.43
CA ALA A 52 -7.24 2.72 2.26
C ALA A 52 -6.65 4.08 2.64
N GLU A 53 -5.35 4.23 2.40
CA GLU A 53 -4.62 5.49 2.49
C GLU A 53 -4.38 6.03 1.07
N THR A 54 -4.79 7.27 0.80
CA THR A 54 -4.47 7.91 -0.49
C THR A 54 -3.00 8.33 -0.47
N THR A 55 -2.19 7.74 -1.34
CA THR A 55 -0.74 7.97 -1.39
C THR A 55 -0.38 8.98 -2.48
N LEU A 56 -1.04 8.90 -3.64
CA LEU A 56 -0.83 9.82 -4.75
C LEU A 56 -2.18 10.37 -5.26
N ILE A 57 -2.17 11.61 -5.72
CA ILE A 57 -3.30 12.25 -6.42
C ILE A 57 -2.82 12.66 -7.80
N TYR A 58 -3.65 12.42 -8.83
CA TYR A 58 -3.38 12.93 -10.17
C TYR A 58 -3.68 14.44 -10.22
N GLN A 59 -2.64 15.26 -10.44
CA GLN A 59 -2.78 16.71 -10.49
C GLN A 59 -1.85 17.32 -11.55
N GLY A 60 -2.47 17.94 -12.56
CA GLY A 60 -1.76 18.49 -13.71
C GLY A 60 -1.34 17.37 -14.66
N ASP A 61 -0.03 17.15 -14.76
CA ASP A 61 0.63 16.25 -15.70
C ASP A 61 1.07 14.91 -15.07
N GLY A 62 0.60 14.58 -13.86
CA GLY A 62 0.92 13.29 -13.26
C GLY A 62 0.38 13.05 -11.85
N PHE A 63 0.66 11.85 -11.34
CA PHE A 63 0.45 11.48 -9.95
C PHE A 63 1.50 12.12 -9.05
N LYS A 64 1.05 12.86 -8.04
CA LYS A 64 1.89 13.56 -7.06
C LYS A 64 1.59 13.06 -5.65
N PRO A 65 2.57 13.04 -4.73
CA PRO A 65 2.33 12.76 -3.32
C PRO A 65 1.29 13.70 -2.73
N LEU A 66 0.54 13.21 -1.74
CA LEU A 66 -0.34 14.03 -0.93
C LEU A 66 0.51 14.98 -0.05
N GLU A 67 0.32 16.29 -0.18
CA GLU A 67 0.95 17.34 0.66
C GLU A 67 0.16 17.62 1.94
#